data_AF-A0A970AV31-F1
#
_entry.id   AF-A0A970AV31-F1
#
_cell.length_a   1.000
_cell.length_b   1.000
_cell.length_c   1.000
_cell.angle_alpha   90.00
_cell.angle_beta   90.00
_cell.angle_gamma   90.00
#
_symmetry.space_group_name_H-M   'P 1'
#
loop_
_entity.id
_entity.type
_entity.pdbx_description
1 polymer ?
#
loop_
_entity_poly.entity_id
_entity_poly.type
_entity_poly.pdbx_seq_one_letter_code
_entity_poly.pdbx_strand_id
1 'polypeptide(L)'
;MNNQVVTANTYLGDISIQSGCGGSASGPHVHFSTRINGSYQDIEGLNFSGWGFSEGNNNYEGCVSNGTITNCLPGTVSYNVNYTNGCNPPISGDWNITSSCDFVGAATAPANVIVNNNSTLRIKNGASLNINMTSNKIVAKPGSRLIIESGGKVY
;
A
#
# COMPACT_ATOMS: atom_id res chain seq x y z
N MET A 1 7.02 13.73 15.01
CA MET A 1 6.82 14.01 16.44
C MET A 1 7.02 12.71 17.21
N ASN A 2 7.77 12.73 18.30
CA ASN A 2 7.92 11.54 19.14
C ASN A 2 6.68 11.41 20.05
N ASN A 3 6.31 10.17 20.40
CA ASN A 3 5.13 9.83 21.21
C ASN A 3 3.77 10.14 20.56
N GLN A 4 3.72 10.25 19.23
CA GLN A 4 2.44 10.30 18.51
C GLN A 4 1.73 8.94 18.62
N VAL A 5 0.50 8.95 19.14
CA VAL A 5 -0.36 7.77 19.11
C VAL A 5 -0.85 7.55 17.67
N VAL A 6 -0.72 6.34 17.17
CA VAL A 6 -1.18 5.93 15.84
C VAL A 6 -2.10 4.72 15.97
N THR A 7 -3.06 4.59 15.06
CA THR A 7 -3.92 3.41 14.95
C THR A 7 -3.50 2.56 13.75
N ALA A 8 -4.00 1.32 13.68
CA ALA A 8 -3.86 0.50 12.46
C ALA A 8 -4.28 1.31 11.22
N ASN A 9 -3.58 1.10 10.11
CA ASN A 9 -3.73 1.83 8.83
C ASN A 9 -3.32 3.31 8.83
N THR A 10 -2.76 3.84 9.91
CA THR A 10 -2.16 5.19 9.89
C THR A 10 -0.94 5.19 8.97
N TYR A 11 -0.86 6.16 8.05
CA TYR A 11 0.32 6.36 7.21
C TYR A 11 1.52 6.80 8.05
N LEU A 12 2.63 6.06 7.96
CA LEU A 12 3.85 6.32 8.74
C LEU A 12 4.99 6.92 7.89
N GLY A 13 4.94 6.77 6.57
CA GLY A 13 5.98 7.23 5.65
C GLY A 13 6.11 6.36 4.42
N ASP A 14 7.00 6.77 3.52
CA ASP A 14 7.33 6.05 2.29
C ASP A 14 8.52 5.09 2.50
N ILE A 15 8.65 4.11 1.61
CA ILE A 15 9.81 3.21 1.56
C ILE A 15 10.91 3.76 0.67
N SER A 16 12.15 3.35 0.91
CA SER A 16 13.26 3.64 0.00
C SER A 16 14.33 2.54 0.09
N ILE A 17 15.40 2.70 -0.69
CA ILE A 17 16.64 1.89 -0.57
C ILE A 17 17.69 2.55 0.32
N GLN A 18 17.46 3.78 0.81
CA GLN A 18 18.46 4.55 1.52
C GLN A 18 18.62 4.03 2.96
N SER A 19 19.78 3.46 3.27
CA SER A 19 20.15 3.06 4.63
C SER A 19 20.62 4.29 5.43
N GLY A 20 19.68 5.18 5.78
CA GLY A 20 19.99 6.46 6.44
C GLY A 20 20.83 6.35 7.72
N CYS A 21 20.79 5.23 8.44
CA CYS A 21 21.54 4.98 9.66
C CYS A 21 22.39 3.69 9.62
N GLY A 22 22.80 3.25 8.42
CA GLY A 22 23.58 2.03 8.21
C GLY A 22 22.73 0.81 7.82
N GLY A 23 23.40 -0.27 7.37
CA GLY A 23 22.78 -1.47 6.80
C GLY A 23 22.84 -1.54 5.27
N SER A 24 22.26 -2.60 4.69
CA SER A 24 22.22 -2.86 3.25
C SER A 24 20.81 -3.34 2.84
N ALA A 25 20.38 -2.97 1.63
CA ALA A 25 19.11 -3.38 1.05
C ALA A 25 19.29 -3.69 -0.45
N SER A 26 18.61 -4.72 -0.96
CA SER A 26 18.63 -5.11 -2.37
C SER A 26 17.63 -4.35 -3.24
N GLY A 27 16.65 -3.67 -2.62
CA GLY A 27 15.59 -2.92 -3.29
C GLY A 27 14.65 -2.26 -2.27
N PRO A 28 13.69 -1.42 -2.70
CA PRO A 28 12.79 -0.72 -1.79
C PRO A 28 11.88 -1.71 -1.03
N HIS A 29 11.95 -1.72 0.30
CA HIS A 29 11.06 -2.51 1.17
C HIS A 29 11.02 -1.93 2.59
N VAL A 30 10.05 -2.37 3.41
CA VAL A 30 10.04 -2.11 4.86
C VAL A 30 10.62 -3.31 5.59
N HIS A 31 11.62 -3.07 6.45
CA HIS A 31 11.96 -4.02 7.50
C HIS A 31 11.08 -3.75 8.72
N PHE A 32 10.26 -4.71 9.11
CA PHE A 32 9.41 -4.60 10.30
C PHE A 32 9.74 -5.72 11.28
N SER A 33 9.46 -5.49 12.56
CA SER A 33 9.67 -6.47 13.61
C SER A 33 8.57 -6.35 14.65
N THR A 34 8.24 -7.45 15.31
CA THR A 34 7.30 -7.48 16.43
C THR A 34 8.07 -7.35 17.74
N ARG A 35 7.46 -6.65 18.71
CA ARG A 35 8.03 -6.52 20.06
C ARG A 35 6.93 -6.53 21.11
N ILE A 36 7.18 -7.21 22.22
CA ILE A 36 6.36 -7.17 23.44
C ILE A 36 7.27 -6.76 24.59
N ASN A 37 6.86 -5.73 25.35
CA ASN A 37 7.63 -5.18 26.48
C ASN A 37 9.09 -4.82 26.12
N GLY A 38 9.32 -4.36 24.89
CA GLY A 38 10.65 -3.95 24.40
C GLY A 38 11.52 -5.08 23.82
N SER A 39 11.14 -6.35 24.00
CA SER A 39 11.87 -7.49 23.45
C SER A 39 11.31 -7.91 22.09
N TYR A 40 12.20 -8.27 21.16
CA TYR A 40 11.82 -8.88 19.88
C TYR A 40 11.08 -10.19 20.11
N GLN A 41 10.10 -10.46 19.26
CA GLN A 41 9.32 -11.69 19.29
C GLN A 41 9.43 -12.39 17.93
N ASP A 42 9.35 -13.71 17.97
CA ASP A 42 9.24 -14.53 16.78
C ASP A 42 7.88 -14.26 16.11
N ILE A 43 7.83 -14.43 14.79
CA ILE A 43 6.59 -14.23 14.02
C ILE A 43 5.81 -15.52 13.82
N GLU A 44 6.36 -16.67 14.23
CA GLU A 44 5.69 -17.98 14.21
C GLU A 44 4.30 -17.92 14.85
N GLY A 45 3.29 -18.37 14.10
CA GLY A 45 1.90 -18.42 14.56
C GLY A 45 1.20 -17.07 14.68
N LEU A 46 1.89 -15.94 14.46
CA LEU A 46 1.23 -14.63 14.42
C LEU A 46 0.35 -14.49 13.19
N ASN A 47 -0.76 -13.76 13.34
CA ASN A 47 -1.70 -13.48 12.26
C ASN A 47 -1.74 -11.98 11.97
N PHE A 48 -1.52 -11.61 10.70
CA PHE A 48 -1.70 -10.25 10.21
C PHE A 48 -2.72 -10.24 9.08
N SER A 49 -3.84 -9.53 9.30
CA SER A 49 -4.89 -9.38 8.27
C SER A 49 -5.38 -10.71 7.69
N GLY A 50 -5.48 -11.76 8.51
CA GLY A 50 -5.92 -13.10 8.10
C GLY A 50 -4.80 -14.03 7.64
N TRP A 51 -3.57 -13.54 7.53
CA TRP A 51 -2.39 -14.32 7.13
C TRP A 51 -1.59 -14.78 8.35
N GLY A 52 -1.54 -16.09 8.57
CA GLY A 52 -0.70 -16.73 9.57
C GLY A 52 0.72 -16.97 9.03
N PHE A 53 1.72 -16.67 9.85
CA PHE A 53 3.13 -16.83 9.51
C PHE A 53 3.69 -18.12 10.11
N SER A 54 4.54 -18.79 9.34
CA SER A 54 5.34 -19.92 9.79
C SER A 54 6.80 -19.72 9.40
N GLU A 55 7.71 -19.82 10.35
CA GLU A 55 9.13 -19.54 10.18
C GLU A 55 9.86 -20.74 9.55
N GLY A 56 10.91 -20.44 8.79
CA GLY A 56 11.82 -21.46 8.27
C GLY A 56 12.92 -21.81 9.27
N ASN A 57 13.83 -22.70 8.85
CA ASN A 57 14.99 -23.08 9.68
C ASN A 57 16.12 -22.04 9.60
N ASN A 58 16.13 -21.19 8.58
CA ASN A 58 17.13 -20.14 8.40
C ASN A 58 16.48 -18.75 8.26
N ASN A 59 17.32 -17.71 8.41
CA ASN A 59 16.93 -16.34 8.13
C ASN A 59 16.44 -16.20 6.69
N TYR A 60 15.40 -15.39 6.49
CA TYR A 60 14.79 -15.16 5.18
C TYR A 60 14.16 -16.43 4.56
N GLU A 61 13.71 -17.35 5.41
CA GLU A 61 12.88 -18.49 5.03
C GLU A 61 11.56 -18.48 5.79
N GLY A 62 10.60 -19.29 5.35
CA GLY A 62 9.29 -19.43 5.98
C GLY A 62 8.15 -19.40 4.97
N CYS A 63 6.94 -19.46 5.50
CA CYS A 63 5.69 -19.46 4.77
C CYS A 63 4.70 -18.50 5.39
N VAL A 64 3.72 -18.11 4.60
CA VAL A 64 2.52 -17.44 5.09
C VAL A 64 1.29 -18.07 4.45
N SER A 65 0.23 -18.23 5.23
CA SER A 65 -1.00 -18.89 4.81
C SER A 65 -2.25 -18.17 5.32
N ASN A 66 -3.30 -18.12 4.51
CA ASN A 66 -4.64 -17.67 4.94
C ASN A 66 -5.67 -18.81 5.00
N GLY A 67 -5.18 -20.06 5.06
CA GLY A 67 -6.00 -21.27 5.05
C GLY A 67 -6.46 -21.72 3.65
N THR A 68 -6.47 -20.84 2.65
CA THR A 68 -6.79 -21.19 1.25
C THR A 68 -5.55 -21.15 0.37
N ILE A 69 -4.66 -20.19 0.61
CA ILE A 69 -3.41 -19.97 -0.12
C ILE A 69 -2.28 -20.07 0.87
N THR A 70 -1.26 -20.85 0.53
CA THR A 70 0.02 -20.90 1.24
C THR A 70 1.13 -20.55 0.26
N ASN A 71 1.99 -19.62 0.66
CA ASN A 71 3.15 -19.21 -0.12
C ASN A 71 4.38 -19.28 0.78
N CYS A 72 5.37 -20.03 0.34
CA CYS A 72 6.65 -20.20 1.02
C CYS A 72 7.78 -19.56 0.22
N LEU A 73 8.84 -19.17 0.91
CA LEU A 73 10.05 -18.68 0.24
C LEU A 73 10.74 -19.81 -0.56
N PRO A 74 11.40 -19.50 -1.70
CA PRO A 74 11.61 -18.18 -2.28
C PRO A 74 10.39 -17.73 -3.10
N GLY A 75 9.62 -16.82 -2.55
CA GLY A 75 8.34 -16.40 -3.09
C GLY A 75 7.92 -15.09 -2.45
N THR A 76 7.69 -14.08 -3.28
CA THR A 76 6.97 -12.90 -2.82
C THR A 76 5.52 -13.32 -2.59
N VAL A 77 5.04 -13.13 -1.37
CA VAL A 77 3.60 -13.21 -1.15
C VAL A 77 3.01 -11.89 -1.60
N SER A 78 2.73 -11.82 -2.89
CA SER A 78 1.82 -10.82 -3.41
C SER A 78 0.42 -11.27 -3.07
N TYR A 79 0.02 -11.11 -1.81
CA TYR A 79 -1.40 -10.98 -1.58
C TYR A 79 -1.78 -9.63 -2.15
N ASN A 80 -2.32 -9.66 -3.37
CA ASN A 80 -3.31 -8.66 -3.71
C ASN A 80 -4.34 -8.77 -2.59
N VAL A 81 -4.23 -7.90 -1.58
CA VAL A 81 -5.41 -7.49 -0.85
C VAL A 81 -6.34 -7.05 -1.96
N ASN A 82 -7.25 -7.95 -2.32
CA ASN A 82 -8.51 -7.57 -2.89
C ASN A 82 -9.20 -6.79 -1.77
N TYR A 83 -8.71 -5.58 -1.48
CA TYR A 83 -9.61 -4.46 -1.36
C TYR A 83 -10.50 -4.63 -2.57
N THR A 84 -11.77 -4.89 -2.34
CA THR A 84 -12.78 -5.22 -3.36
C THR A 84 -13.00 -4.09 -4.37
N ASN A 85 -12.06 -3.15 -4.49
CA ASN A 85 -11.77 -2.39 -5.69
C ASN A 85 -10.33 -1.85 -5.62
N GLY A 86 -9.44 -2.39 -6.46
CA GLY A 86 -8.02 -2.01 -6.55
C GLY A 86 -7.83 -0.61 -7.14
N CYS A 87 -8.20 0.41 -6.38
CA CYS A 87 -8.09 1.80 -6.76
C CYS A 87 -6.75 2.37 -6.29
N ASN A 88 -5.63 1.82 -6.77
CA ASN A 88 -4.30 2.32 -6.42
C ASN A 88 -3.54 2.78 -7.67
N PRO A 89 -2.70 3.83 -7.58
CA PRO A 89 -1.82 4.20 -8.66
C PRO A 89 -0.90 3.04 -9.08
N PRO A 90 -0.56 2.90 -10.37
CA PRO A 90 0.44 1.94 -10.82
C PRO A 90 1.84 2.35 -10.32
N ILE A 91 2.80 1.43 -10.45
CA ILE A 91 4.22 1.70 -10.11
C ILE A 91 4.84 2.71 -11.10
N SER A 92 4.38 2.72 -12.35
CA SER A 92 4.84 3.66 -13.38
C SER A 92 3.76 3.89 -14.45
N GLY A 93 3.90 5.01 -15.18
CA GLY A 93 2.99 5.37 -16.27
C GLY A 93 1.63 5.91 -15.83
N ASP A 94 0.75 6.13 -16.80
CA ASP A 94 -0.57 6.70 -16.54
C ASP A 94 -1.47 5.73 -15.76
N TRP A 95 -2.14 6.26 -14.74
CA TRP A 95 -3.16 5.53 -14.00
C TRP A 95 -4.49 5.57 -14.75
N ASN A 96 -4.76 4.51 -15.52
CA ASN A 96 -5.99 4.37 -16.30
C ASN A 96 -7.08 3.63 -15.51
N ILE A 97 -8.09 4.37 -15.05
CA ILE A 97 -9.21 3.85 -14.28
C ILE A 97 -10.35 3.56 -15.25
N THR A 98 -10.63 2.28 -15.48
CA THR A 98 -11.65 1.82 -16.45
C THR A 98 -12.88 1.21 -15.79
N SER A 99 -12.84 1.04 -14.46
CA SER A 99 -13.93 0.59 -13.59
C SER A 99 -14.02 1.50 -12.37
N SER A 100 -15.25 1.77 -11.90
CA SER A 100 -15.45 2.66 -10.75
C SER A 100 -14.80 2.08 -9.50
N CYS A 101 -14.08 2.90 -8.75
CA CYS A 101 -13.30 2.46 -7.60
C CYS A 101 -13.13 3.55 -6.53
N ASP A 102 -12.86 3.10 -5.30
CA ASP A 102 -12.68 3.94 -4.12
C ASP A 102 -11.20 3.93 -3.71
N PHE A 103 -10.52 5.07 -3.84
CA PHE A 103 -9.15 5.28 -3.37
C PHE A 103 -9.16 5.60 -1.87
N VAL A 104 -8.37 4.85 -1.12
CA VAL A 104 -8.21 4.95 0.34
C VAL A 104 -6.73 5.12 0.69
N GLY A 105 -6.43 5.69 1.86
CA GLY A 105 -5.06 5.85 2.32
C GLY A 105 -4.30 6.98 1.63
N ALA A 106 -2.99 6.83 1.45
CA ALA A 106 -2.15 7.85 0.82
C ALA A 106 -1.24 7.23 -0.25
N ALA A 107 -1.10 7.90 -1.40
CA ALA A 107 -0.25 7.44 -2.50
C ALA A 107 0.13 8.61 -3.44
N THR A 108 1.18 8.40 -4.23
CA THR A 108 1.58 9.33 -5.30
C THR A 108 1.32 8.71 -6.66
N ALA A 109 0.62 9.42 -7.55
CA ALA A 109 0.47 8.99 -8.94
C ALA A 109 1.77 9.24 -9.72
N PRO A 110 2.35 8.22 -10.39
CA PRO A 110 3.62 8.39 -11.10
C PRO A 110 3.50 9.23 -12.39
N ALA A 111 2.31 9.30 -12.99
CA ALA A 111 2.03 10.11 -14.18
C ALA A 111 0.57 10.63 -14.17
N ASN A 112 -0.09 10.73 -15.32
CA ASN A 112 -1.46 11.24 -15.39
C ASN A 112 -2.45 10.28 -14.73
N VAL A 113 -3.52 10.82 -14.15
CA VAL A 113 -4.65 10.03 -13.64
C VAL A 113 -5.81 10.19 -14.61
N ILE A 114 -6.25 9.10 -15.22
CA ILE A 114 -7.22 9.13 -16.31
C ILE A 114 -8.42 8.27 -15.92
N VAL A 115 -9.56 8.90 -15.66
CA VAL A 115 -10.84 8.24 -15.37
C VAL A 115 -11.60 8.07 -16.68
N ASN A 116 -11.79 6.83 -17.11
CA ASN A 116 -12.33 6.42 -18.41
C ASN A 116 -13.61 5.59 -18.26
N ASN A 117 -14.24 5.23 -19.39
CA ASN A 117 -15.28 4.22 -19.47
C ASN A 117 -16.49 4.46 -18.53
N ASN A 118 -16.93 5.72 -18.43
CA ASN A 118 -18.03 6.13 -17.54
C ASN A 118 -17.80 5.73 -16.06
N SER A 119 -16.54 5.57 -15.65
CA SER A 119 -16.19 5.15 -14.31
C SER A 119 -16.07 6.33 -13.35
N THR A 120 -16.08 6.01 -12.05
CA THR A 120 -15.88 6.99 -10.99
C THR A 120 -14.63 6.65 -10.19
N LEU A 121 -13.69 7.59 -10.10
CA LEU A 121 -12.66 7.58 -9.06
C LEU A 121 -13.19 8.33 -7.84
N ARG A 122 -13.29 7.66 -6.70
CA ARG A 122 -13.71 8.29 -5.43
C ARG A 122 -12.55 8.33 -4.45
N ILE A 123 -12.07 9.52 -4.12
CA ILE A 123 -11.12 9.75 -3.04
C ILE A 123 -11.91 9.74 -1.72
N LYS A 124 -11.73 8.70 -0.91
CA LYS A 124 -12.48 8.51 0.34
C LYS A 124 -12.07 9.51 1.42
N ASN A 125 -12.91 9.63 2.44
CA ASN A 125 -12.64 10.47 3.61
C ASN A 125 -11.23 10.20 4.19
N GLY A 126 -10.43 11.24 4.34
CA GLY A 126 -9.07 11.19 4.87
C GLY A 126 -8.01 10.68 3.90
N ALA A 127 -8.39 10.24 2.69
CA ALA A 127 -7.43 9.78 1.69
C ALA A 127 -6.65 10.94 1.06
N SER A 128 -5.39 10.69 0.68
CA SER A 128 -4.46 11.71 0.17
C SER A 128 -3.77 11.22 -1.11
N LEU A 129 -4.17 11.75 -2.26
CA LEU A 129 -3.56 11.45 -3.56
C LEU A 129 -2.65 12.60 -3.99
N ASN A 130 -1.33 12.34 -4.00
CA ASN A 130 -0.33 13.28 -4.48
C ASN A 130 -0.10 13.11 -5.99
N ILE A 131 -0.05 14.21 -6.73
CA ILE A 131 0.23 14.24 -8.16
C ILE A 131 1.07 15.48 -8.45
N ASN A 132 2.17 15.32 -9.17
CA ASN A 132 2.92 16.48 -9.66
C ASN A 132 2.12 17.24 -10.73
N MET A 133 1.29 18.20 -10.32
CA MET A 133 0.46 19.01 -11.21
C MET A 133 1.27 19.97 -12.12
N THR A 134 2.59 20.03 -11.96
CA THR A 134 3.48 20.79 -12.87
C THR A 134 3.76 20.02 -14.16
N SER A 135 3.75 18.68 -14.09
CA SER A 135 4.04 17.81 -15.24
C SER A 135 2.88 16.89 -15.63
N ASN A 136 1.95 16.64 -14.71
CA ASN A 136 0.88 15.66 -14.84
C ASN A 136 -0.50 16.30 -14.62
N LYS A 137 -1.55 15.56 -14.97
CA LYS A 137 -2.94 16.02 -14.82
C LYS A 137 -3.87 14.89 -14.40
N ILE A 138 -5.00 15.26 -13.78
CA ILE A 138 -6.16 14.39 -13.65
C ILE A 138 -7.16 14.73 -14.76
N VAL A 139 -7.63 13.70 -15.46
CA VAL A 139 -8.61 13.84 -16.55
C VAL A 139 -9.75 12.87 -16.32
N ALA A 140 -10.97 13.38 -16.15
CA ALA A 140 -12.18 12.59 -16.28
C ALA A 140 -12.70 12.69 -17.72
N LYS A 141 -12.79 11.56 -18.42
CA LYS A 141 -13.38 11.49 -19.77
C LYS A 141 -14.91 11.67 -19.71
N PRO A 142 -15.58 11.93 -20.85
CA PRO A 142 -17.04 12.03 -20.89
C PRO A 142 -17.73 10.88 -20.15
N GLY A 143 -18.71 11.24 -19.32
CA GLY A 143 -19.46 10.30 -18.48
C GLY A 143 -18.73 9.77 -17.24
N SER A 144 -17.43 10.03 -17.10
CA SER A 144 -16.63 9.64 -15.94
C SER A 144 -16.62 10.72 -14.87
N ARG A 145 -16.30 10.37 -13.62
CA ARG A 145 -16.35 11.29 -12.47
C ARG A 145 -15.13 11.14 -11.56
N LEU A 146 -14.66 12.26 -11.03
CA LEU A 146 -13.82 12.32 -9.84
C LEU A 146 -14.67 12.83 -8.68
N ILE A 147 -14.77 12.05 -7.61
CA ILE A 147 -15.46 12.44 -6.38
C ILE A 147 -14.42 12.53 -5.28
N ILE A 148 -14.38 13.64 -4.56
CA ILE A 148 -13.56 13.80 -3.37
C ILE A 148 -14.51 13.92 -2.18
N GLU A 149 -14.50 12.93 -1.30
CA GLU A 149 -15.29 12.97 -0.07
C GLU A 149 -14.69 13.95 0.94
N SER A 150 -15.47 14.31 1.96
CA SER A 150 -15.03 15.21 3.03
C SER A 150 -13.71 14.73 3.64
N GLY A 151 -12.73 15.61 3.75
CA GLY A 151 -11.39 15.29 4.27
C GLY A 151 -10.44 14.60 3.27
N GLY A 152 -10.93 14.16 2.11
CA GLY A 152 -10.09 13.67 1.02
C GLY A 152 -9.27 14.81 0.39
N LYS A 153 -8.06 14.51 -0.06
CA LYS A 153 -7.12 15.49 -0.62
C LYS A 153 -6.54 14.99 -1.94
N VAL A 154 -6.44 15.92 -2.88
CA VAL A 154 -5.65 15.80 -4.10
C VAL A 154 -4.75 17.02 -4.15
N TYR A 155 -3.45 16.82 -4.24
CA TYR A 155 -2.46 17.89 -4.23
C TYR A 155 -1.28 17.59 -5.15
#